data_AF-A0A7S3WRX7-F1
#
_entry.id   AF-A0A7S3WRX7-F1
#
_cell.length_a   1.000
_cell.length_b   1.000
_cell.length_c   1.000
_cell.angle_alpha   90.00
_cell.angle_beta   90.00
_cell.angle_gamma   90.00
#
_symmetry.space_group_name_H-M   'P 1'
#
loop_
_entity.id
_entity.type
_entity.pdbx_description
1 polymer ?
#
loop_
_entity_poly.entity_id
_entity_poly.type
_entity_poly.pdbx_seq_one_letter_code
_entity_poly.pdbx_strand_id
1 'polypeptide(L)'
;IKVRPAPAKAGDLVLAYTTRDGTGSNQSAAEAGSDYVTKRGLLVFPPNVATRSIFVELIDDDTTEADEAFEVAFSLKPVPAELANAKDPTALLAKMPEDAFDWEQKCIVTILDDDLPGVLSWSKKNYYAGDDEAYISLTVNRRRGALGEVSTGVRTLEGSATANDDFMPIDEKLIFKDGQTEASLHIPLPMSRQDSVCEFYVEMYSPEGGVTCSKNGDRCTVTLGDTE
;
A
#
# COMPACT_ATOMS: atom_id res chain seq x y z
N ILE A 1 11.90 1.67 -16.53
CA ILE A 1 11.47 2.77 -17.44
C ILE A 1 11.77 2.39 -18.90
N LYS A 2 10.80 2.47 -19.83
CA LYS A 2 11.03 2.20 -21.28
C LYS A 2 11.28 3.51 -22.03
N VAL A 3 12.35 3.56 -22.81
CA VAL A 3 12.78 4.75 -23.55
C VAL A 3 12.73 4.48 -25.05
N ARG A 4 12.15 5.43 -25.79
CA ARG A 4 12.08 5.42 -27.25
C ARG A 4 12.59 6.75 -27.77
N PRO A 5 13.66 6.77 -28.58
CA PRO A 5 14.12 7.99 -29.22
C PRO A 5 13.29 8.33 -30.45
N ALA A 6 13.36 9.58 -30.89
CA ALA A 6 12.91 9.96 -32.22
C ALA A 6 13.76 9.24 -33.30
N PRO A 7 13.24 9.02 -34.52
CA PRO A 7 13.98 8.37 -35.60
C PRO A 7 15.28 9.13 -35.92
N ALA A 8 16.43 8.46 -35.81
CA ALA A 8 17.72 9.03 -36.17
C ALA A 8 18.02 8.83 -37.67
N LYS A 9 18.63 9.84 -38.31
CA LYS A 9 19.15 9.73 -39.68
C LYS A 9 20.57 9.15 -39.64
N ALA A 10 20.66 7.83 -39.77
CA ALA A 10 21.87 7.00 -39.85
C ALA A 10 22.81 7.02 -38.63
N GLY A 11 23.31 5.84 -38.25
CA GLY A 11 24.22 5.63 -37.11
C GLY A 11 23.53 5.26 -35.80
N ASP A 12 24.33 4.85 -34.81
CA ASP A 12 23.86 4.59 -33.45
C ASP A 12 23.47 5.91 -32.79
N LEU A 13 22.32 5.92 -32.11
CA LEU A 13 21.94 7.04 -31.25
C LEU A 13 22.28 6.70 -29.80
N VAL A 14 23.02 7.60 -29.15
CA VAL A 14 23.46 7.44 -27.76
C VAL A 14 22.85 8.54 -26.90
N LEU A 15 22.14 8.16 -25.84
CA LEU A 15 21.60 9.10 -24.84
C LEU A 15 22.23 8.82 -23.49
N ALA A 16 22.74 9.85 -22.82
CA ALA A 16 23.03 9.76 -21.39
C ALA A 16 21.75 10.02 -20.60
N TYR A 17 21.59 9.34 -19.46
CA TYR A 17 20.51 9.58 -18.50
C TYR A 17 21.06 9.65 -17.08
N THR A 18 20.36 10.37 -16.21
CA THR A 18 20.64 10.43 -14.77
C THR A 18 19.34 10.50 -13.99
N THR A 19 19.34 9.97 -12.78
CA THR A 19 18.28 10.17 -11.79
C THR A 19 18.61 11.37 -10.90
N ARG A 20 17.59 11.97 -10.29
CA ARG A 20 17.72 12.86 -9.13
C ARG A 20 16.44 12.82 -8.29
N ASP A 21 16.56 13.31 -7.07
CA ASP A 21 15.45 13.43 -6.13
C ASP A 21 14.36 14.34 -6.71
N GLY A 22 13.10 14.05 -6.40
CA GLY A 22 11.96 14.83 -6.90
C GLY A 22 12.07 16.31 -6.56
N THR A 23 11.79 17.19 -7.51
CA THR A 23 11.84 18.66 -7.28
C THR A 23 10.48 19.35 -7.56
N GLY A 24 9.36 18.60 -7.59
CA GLY A 24 8.08 19.02 -8.16
C GLY A 24 6.91 19.12 -7.16
N SER A 25 6.12 20.20 -7.27
CA SER A 25 5.32 20.85 -6.22
C SER A 25 4.05 20.17 -5.67
N ASN A 26 3.78 18.88 -5.94
CA ASN A 26 2.54 18.22 -5.53
C ASN A 26 2.71 16.80 -4.96
N GLN A 27 3.93 16.30 -4.81
CA GLN A 27 4.26 14.99 -4.22
C GLN A 27 5.48 15.16 -3.32
N SER A 28 5.64 14.28 -2.33
CA SER A 28 6.87 14.23 -1.53
C SER A 28 8.05 13.83 -2.45
N ALA A 29 9.24 14.32 -2.12
CA ALA A 29 10.43 14.01 -2.91
C ALA A 29 11.02 12.70 -2.42
N ALA A 30 11.13 11.71 -3.31
CA ALA A 30 11.94 10.53 -3.02
C ALA A 30 13.42 10.94 -2.95
N GLU A 31 14.10 10.57 -1.87
CA GLU A 31 15.50 10.79 -1.56
C GLU A 31 16.37 9.58 -1.97
N ALA A 32 17.49 9.89 -2.62
CA ALA A 32 18.43 8.86 -2.99
C ALA A 32 19.12 8.23 -1.77
N GLY A 33 19.09 6.90 -1.70
CA GLY A 33 19.69 6.13 -0.63
C GLY A 33 18.74 5.79 0.51
N SER A 34 17.57 6.43 0.61
CA SER A 34 16.44 5.94 1.40
C SER A 34 15.42 5.21 0.54
N ASP A 35 15.00 5.78 -0.61
CA ASP A 35 13.83 5.25 -1.35
C ASP A 35 14.23 4.66 -2.71
N TYR A 36 15.34 5.14 -3.28
CA TYR A 36 15.90 4.61 -4.52
C TYR A 36 17.41 4.74 -4.60
N VAL A 37 18.03 3.89 -5.42
CA VAL A 37 19.48 3.97 -5.70
C VAL A 37 19.72 4.86 -6.91
N THR A 38 20.53 5.91 -6.75
CA THR A 38 20.90 6.79 -7.87
C THR A 38 21.44 5.99 -9.06
N LYS A 39 21.04 6.40 -10.26
CA LYS A 39 21.47 5.75 -11.51
C LYS A 39 21.83 6.77 -12.57
N ARG A 40 23.00 6.57 -13.17
CA ARG A 40 23.46 7.27 -14.36
C ARG A 40 23.96 6.26 -15.39
N GLY A 41 23.70 6.49 -16.67
CA GLY A 41 24.06 5.52 -17.71
C GLY A 41 23.95 6.06 -19.13
N LEU A 42 24.32 5.19 -20.09
CA LEU A 42 24.08 5.41 -21.51
C LEU A 42 23.02 4.44 -22.03
N LEU A 43 22.18 4.92 -22.95
CA LEU A 43 21.33 4.10 -23.80
C LEU A 43 21.85 4.18 -25.22
N VAL A 44 22.30 3.04 -25.75
CA VAL A 44 22.72 2.91 -27.14
C VAL A 44 21.60 2.28 -27.94
N PHE A 45 21.15 2.98 -28.98
CA PHE A 45 20.14 2.55 -29.93
C PHE A 45 20.80 2.30 -31.29
N PRO A 46 21.18 1.03 -31.58
CA PRO A 46 21.61 0.65 -32.92
C PRO A 46 20.50 0.89 -33.96
N PRO A 47 20.83 0.91 -35.26
CA PRO A 47 19.84 0.93 -36.33
C PRO A 47 18.75 -0.13 -36.10
N ASN A 48 17.50 0.30 -36.25
CA ASN A 48 16.28 -0.53 -36.07
C ASN A 48 15.99 -1.00 -34.63
N VAL A 49 16.75 -0.57 -33.63
CA VAL A 49 16.40 -0.80 -32.22
C VAL A 49 15.52 0.34 -31.72
N ALA A 50 14.22 0.09 -31.57
CA ALA A 50 13.25 1.14 -31.24
C ALA A 50 13.15 1.46 -29.74
N THR A 51 13.59 0.56 -28.87
CA THR A 51 13.41 0.71 -27.42
C THR A 51 14.60 0.20 -26.62
N ARG A 52 14.85 0.88 -25.51
CA ARG A 52 15.76 0.45 -24.44
C ARG A 52 15.08 0.64 -23.08
N SER A 53 15.66 0.05 -22.05
CA SER A 53 15.14 0.14 -20.69
C SER A 53 16.20 0.63 -19.72
N ILE A 54 15.77 1.48 -18.79
CA ILE A 54 16.51 1.86 -17.60
C ILE A 54 15.94 1.07 -16.43
N PHE A 55 16.83 0.48 -15.64
CA PHE A 55 16.54 -0.19 -14.39
C PHE A 55 17.12 0.66 -13.26
N VAL A 56 16.24 1.15 -12.39
CA VAL A 56 16.55 1.85 -11.14
C VAL A 56 16.09 0.92 -10.04
N GLU A 57 16.92 0.73 -9.03
CA GLU A 57 16.60 -0.07 -7.84
C GLU A 57 15.83 0.80 -6.85
N LEU A 58 14.72 0.27 -6.35
CA LEU A 58 13.95 0.87 -5.26
C LEU A 58 14.42 0.24 -3.96
N ILE A 59 14.41 1.03 -2.89
CA ILE A 59 14.74 0.58 -1.55
C ILE A 59 13.41 0.40 -0.83
N ASP A 60 13.27 -0.77 -0.20
CA ASP A 60 12.06 -1.25 0.45
C ASP A 60 12.31 -1.20 1.96
N ASP A 61 11.39 -0.62 2.72
CA ASP A 61 11.45 -0.65 4.18
C ASP A 61 10.08 -0.94 4.82
N ASP A 62 9.87 -0.58 6.09
CA ASP A 62 8.66 -0.91 6.87
C ASP A 62 8.04 0.38 7.48
N THR A 63 8.38 1.55 6.94
CA THR A 63 7.99 2.85 7.45
C THR A 63 6.86 3.39 6.61
N THR A 64 5.73 3.74 7.23
CA THR A 64 4.67 4.43 6.49
C THR A 64 5.13 5.80 6.00
N GLU A 65 5.19 5.95 4.69
CA GLU A 65 5.57 7.16 3.99
C GLU A 65 4.42 7.70 3.13
N ALA A 66 4.63 8.86 2.52
CA ALA A 66 3.71 9.38 1.52
C ALA A 66 4.09 8.86 0.13
N ASP A 67 3.17 8.94 -0.84
CA ASP A 67 3.55 8.75 -2.23
C ASP A 67 4.64 9.77 -2.61
N GLU A 68 5.76 9.24 -3.07
CA GLU A 68 6.98 10.00 -3.33
C GLU A 68 7.42 9.86 -4.78
N ALA A 69 8.24 10.80 -5.26
CA ALA A 69 8.70 10.76 -6.64
C ALA A 69 10.15 11.16 -6.80
N PHE A 70 10.83 10.49 -7.75
CA PHE A 70 12.11 10.89 -8.29
C PHE A 70 12.01 11.15 -9.79
N GLU A 71 13.02 11.81 -10.34
CA GLU A 71 13.05 12.23 -11.73
C GLU A 71 14.18 11.54 -12.49
N VAL A 72 13.92 11.22 -13.76
CA VAL A 72 14.93 10.71 -14.71
C VAL A 72 14.98 11.65 -15.90
N ALA A 73 16.12 12.31 -16.10
CA ALA A 73 16.35 13.19 -17.24
C ALA A 73 17.36 12.59 -18.22
N PHE A 74 17.28 13.07 -19.45
CA PHE A 74 18.16 12.69 -20.54
C PHE A 74 19.03 13.87 -20.97
N SER A 75 20.26 13.59 -21.42
CA SER A 75 21.08 14.60 -22.08
C SER A 75 20.58 14.81 -23.50
N LEU A 76 20.10 16.02 -23.81
CA LEU A 76 19.84 16.46 -25.18
C LEU A 76 21.10 16.99 -25.87
N LYS A 77 22.17 17.24 -25.11
CA LYS A 77 23.49 17.57 -25.66
C LYS A 77 24.09 16.31 -26.29
N PRO A 78 24.83 16.42 -27.42
CA PRO A 78 25.54 15.30 -28.01
C PRO A 78 26.42 14.62 -26.95
N VAL A 79 26.29 13.31 -26.84
CA VAL A 79 27.15 12.52 -25.96
C VAL A 79 28.60 12.67 -26.43
N PRO A 80 29.56 13.04 -25.56
CA PRO A 80 30.96 13.18 -25.95
C PRO A 80 31.48 11.90 -26.62
N ALA A 81 32.27 12.03 -27.70
CA ALA A 81 32.75 10.88 -28.46
C ALA A 81 33.58 9.89 -27.62
N GLU A 82 34.30 10.39 -26.62
CA GLU A 82 35.04 9.58 -25.64
C GLU A 82 34.09 8.67 -24.84
N LEU A 83 32.89 9.18 -24.52
CA LEU A 83 31.88 8.47 -23.76
C LEU A 83 31.15 7.45 -24.63
N ALA A 84 30.81 7.83 -25.86
CA ALA A 84 30.12 6.97 -26.82
C ALA A 84 30.96 5.75 -27.24
N ASN A 85 32.29 5.90 -27.29
CA ASN A 85 33.21 4.83 -27.72
C ASN A 85 33.92 4.12 -26.54
N ALA A 86 33.60 4.48 -25.29
CA ALA A 86 34.21 3.86 -24.13
C ALA A 86 33.78 2.39 -24.00
N LYS A 87 34.76 1.50 -23.80
CA LYS A 87 34.48 0.10 -23.43
C LYS A 87 33.75 0.00 -22.09
N ASP A 88 34.01 0.95 -21.20
CA ASP A 88 33.30 1.15 -19.93
C ASP A 88 33.08 2.66 -19.72
N PRO A 89 31.88 3.19 -20.00
CA PRO A 89 31.60 4.62 -19.90
C PRO A 89 31.40 5.11 -18.45
N THR A 90 31.39 4.23 -17.45
CA THR A 90 30.95 4.53 -16.07
C THR A 90 31.74 5.66 -15.42
N ALA A 91 33.08 5.61 -15.49
CA ALA A 91 33.95 6.63 -14.88
C ALA A 91 33.88 8.01 -15.56
N LEU A 92 33.48 8.05 -16.83
CA LEU A 92 33.35 9.28 -17.61
C LEU A 92 31.94 9.89 -17.44
N LEU A 93 30.90 9.06 -17.30
CA LEU A 93 29.54 9.49 -16.93
C LEU A 93 29.51 10.24 -15.60
N ALA A 94 30.30 9.80 -14.62
CA ALA A 94 30.44 10.46 -13.32
C ALA A 94 31.01 11.89 -13.43
N LYS A 95 31.73 12.20 -14.52
CA LYS A 95 32.31 13.53 -14.78
C LYS A 95 31.40 14.44 -15.60
N MET A 96 30.27 13.94 -16.10
CA MET A 96 29.32 14.79 -16.82
C MET A 96 28.66 15.77 -15.83
N PRO A 97 28.61 17.07 -16.17
CA PRO A 97 28.00 18.07 -15.30
C PRO A 97 26.47 17.91 -15.26
N GLU A 98 25.84 18.27 -14.14
CA GLU A 98 24.37 18.17 -13.97
C GLU A 98 23.58 18.99 -14.99
N ASP A 99 24.14 20.11 -15.46
CA ASP A 99 23.55 20.96 -16.49
C ASP A 99 23.62 20.34 -17.91
N ALA A 100 24.21 19.15 -18.05
CA ALA A 100 24.14 18.38 -19.29
C ALA A 100 22.77 17.73 -19.52
N PHE A 101 21.96 17.58 -18.46
CA PHE A 101 20.67 16.91 -18.51
C PHE A 101 19.52 17.92 -18.62
N ASP A 102 18.55 17.62 -19.48
CA ASP A 102 17.36 18.43 -19.65
C ASP A 102 16.26 17.98 -18.69
N TRP A 103 16.09 18.75 -17.62
CA TRP A 103 15.07 18.51 -16.59
C TRP A 103 13.66 19.00 -16.98
N GLU A 104 13.50 19.61 -18.16
CA GLU A 104 12.20 19.87 -18.77
C GLU A 104 11.70 18.64 -19.55
N GLN A 105 12.60 17.84 -20.14
CA GLN A 105 12.30 16.57 -20.81
C GLN A 105 12.59 15.35 -19.93
N LYS A 106 11.97 15.34 -18.76
CA LYS A 106 12.12 14.29 -17.75
C LYS A 106 10.99 13.26 -17.79
N CYS A 107 11.28 12.09 -17.23
CA CYS A 107 10.31 11.12 -16.75
C CYS A 107 10.20 11.25 -15.23
N ILE A 108 8.99 11.29 -14.69
CA ILE A 108 8.74 11.21 -13.24
C ILE A 108 8.41 9.76 -12.91
N VAL A 109 9.03 9.23 -11.86
CA VAL A 109 8.72 7.91 -11.31
C VAL A 109 8.16 8.12 -9.92
N THR A 110 6.94 7.67 -9.68
CA THR A 110 6.30 7.69 -8.37
C THR A 110 6.50 6.34 -7.70
N ILE A 111 6.99 6.37 -6.46
CA ILE A 111 7.07 5.26 -5.52
C ILE A 111 5.78 5.31 -4.69
N LEU A 112 5.12 4.16 -4.58
CA LEU A 112 3.88 4.03 -3.80
C LEU A 112 4.23 3.27 -2.54
N ASP A 113 3.91 3.85 -1.39
CA ASP A 113 4.04 3.23 -0.08
C ASP A 113 3.08 2.03 0.05
N ASP A 114 3.58 0.88 0.48
CA ASP A 114 2.77 -0.28 0.85
C ASP A 114 2.84 -0.66 2.34
N ASP A 115 3.41 0.24 3.16
CA ASP A 115 3.70 0.07 4.57
C ASP A 115 2.60 0.57 5.52
N LEU A 116 1.38 0.67 5.00
CA LEU A 116 0.24 1.05 5.81
C LEU A 116 -0.15 -0.08 6.81
N PRO A 117 -0.41 0.24 8.09
CA PRO A 117 -0.91 -0.72 9.07
C PRO A 117 -2.37 -1.12 8.81
N GLY A 118 -3.10 -0.38 7.97
CA GLY A 118 -4.44 -0.72 7.52
C GLY A 118 -5.60 -0.13 8.31
N VAL A 119 -6.80 -0.50 7.89
CA VAL A 119 -8.09 -0.03 8.43
C VAL A 119 -8.96 -1.24 8.72
N LEU A 120 -9.41 -1.39 9.97
CA LEU A 120 -10.33 -2.43 10.41
C LEU A 120 -11.79 -2.03 10.14
N SER A 121 -12.56 -3.01 9.70
CA SER A 121 -13.99 -2.87 9.42
C SER A 121 -14.71 -4.20 9.54
N TRP A 122 -15.94 -4.21 10.07
CA TRP A 122 -16.79 -5.40 10.00
C TRP A 122 -17.05 -5.81 8.54
N SER A 123 -17.05 -7.11 8.27
CA SER A 123 -17.33 -7.64 6.92
C SER A 123 -18.76 -7.37 6.48
N LYS A 124 -19.68 -7.32 7.46
CA LYS A 124 -21.10 -6.99 7.29
C LYS A 124 -21.53 -5.98 8.36
N LYS A 125 -22.53 -5.16 8.04
CA LYS A 125 -23.19 -4.28 9.02
C LYS A 125 -24.17 -5.03 9.92
N ASN A 126 -24.80 -6.06 9.38
CA ASN A 126 -25.80 -6.89 10.06
C ASN A 126 -25.38 -8.35 9.96
N TYR A 127 -25.46 -9.05 11.09
CA TYR A 127 -25.30 -10.49 11.21
C TYR A 127 -26.57 -11.08 11.79
N TYR A 128 -26.81 -12.36 11.50
CA TYR A 128 -28.01 -13.08 11.87
C TYR A 128 -27.60 -14.43 12.45
N ALA A 129 -28.21 -14.82 13.56
CA ALA A 129 -28.05 -16.13 14.15
C ALA A 129 -29.42 -16.70 14.52
N GLY A 130 -29.68 -17.91 14.04
CA GLY A 130 -30.89 -18.66 14.39
C GLY A 130 -30.85 -19.14 15.84
N ASP A 131 -31.96 -19.74 16.28
CA ASP A 131 -32.15 -20.12 17.69
C ASP A 131 -31.30 -21.34 18.10
N ASP A 132 -30.94 -22.20 17.15
CA ASP A 132 -30.17 -23.42 17.37
C ASP A 132 -28.63 -23.24 17.27
N GLU A 133 -28.15 -22.01 17.10
CA GLU A 133 -26.71 -21.72 17.03
C GLU A 133 -26.08 -21.59 18.42
N ALA A 134 -24.96 -22.30 18.65
CA ALA A 134 -24.21 -22.20 19.91
C ALA A 134 -23.30 -20.96 19.99
N TYR A 135 -23.00 -20.35 18.85
CA TYR A 135 -22.25 -19.11 18.72
C TYR A 135 -22.52 -18.48 17.36
N ILE A 136 -22.40 -17.16 17.29
CA ILE A 136 -22.37 -16.44 16.01
C ILE A 136 -20.93 -16.07 15.66
N SER A 137 -20.56 -16.26 14.38
CA SER A 137 -19.24 -15.88 13.86
C SER A 137 -19.32 -14.56 13.10
N LEU A 138 -18.61 -13.56 13.61
CA LEU A 138 -18.44 -12.26 12.98
C LEU A 138 -17.05 -12.20 12.32
N THR A 139 -16.91 -11.40 11.26
CA THR A 139 -15.61 -11.24 10.58
C THR A 139 -15.21 -9.78 10.54
N VAL A 140 -13.97 -9.50 10.90
CA VAL A 140 -13.34 -8.19 10.75
C VAL A 140 -12.34 -8.27 9.60
N ASN A 141 -12.42 -7.33 8.68
CA ASN A 141 -11.50 -7.16 7.56
C ASN A 141 -10.50 -6.05 7.87
N ARG A 142 -9.22 -6.30 7.64
CA ARG A 142 -8.13 -5.32 7.60
C ARG A 142 -7.85 -4.96 6.14
N ARG A 143 -8.02 -3.69 5.78
CA ARG A 143 -7.91 -3.19 4.39
C ARG A 143 -6.95 -2.02 4.30
N ARG A 144 -6.47 -1.71 3.09
CA ARG A 144 -5.58 -0.56 2.82
C ARG A 144 -4.30 -0.60 3.65
N GLY A 145 -3.70 -1.78 3.73
CA GLY A 145 -2.54 -2.04 4.57
C GLY A 145 -2.69 -3.34 5.36
N ALA A 146 -1.59 -4.06 5.51
CA ALA A 146 -1.49 -5.26 6.33
C ALA A 146 -0.13 -5.37 7.03
N LEU A 147 0.67 -4.29 7.01
CA LEU A 147 2.01 -4.29 7.58
C LEU A 147 1.95 -4.33 9.11
N GLY A 148 2.73 -5.22 9.71
CA GLY A 148 2.91 -5.33 11.14
C GLY A 148 1.74 -5.99 11.88
N GLU A 149 2.00 -6.36 13.12
CA GLU A 149 0.97 -6.83 14.05
C GLU A 149 0.15 -5.63 14.57
N VAL A 150 -1.18 -5.71 14.45
CA VAL A 150 -2.10 -4.68 14.94
C VAL A 150 -3.22 -5.31 15.74
N SER A 151 -3.93 -4.49 16.51
CA SER A 151 -5.04 -5.00 17.31
C SER A 151 -6.10 -3.95 17.59
N THR A 152 -7.26 -4.42 18.03
CA THR A 152 -8.35 -3.57 18.51
C THR A 152 -9.08 -4.30 19.65
N GLY A 153 -9.60 -3.57 20.61
CA GLY A 153 -10.57 -4.10 21.56
C GLY A 153 -11.89 -4.36 20.86
N VAL A 154 -12.60 -5.42 21.27
CA VAL A 154 -13.92 -5.75 20.78
C VAL A 154 -14.82 -6.08 21.96
N ARG A 155 -15.99 -5.45 22.02
CA ARG A 155 -16.98 -5.71 23.06
C ARG A 155 -18.40 -5.78 22.55
N THR A 156 -19.21 -6.56 23.23
CA THR A 156 -20.66 -6.61 23.04
C THR A 156 -21.36 -5.52 23.85
N LEU A 157 -22.42 -4.95 23.29
CA LEU A 157 -23.31 -4.01 23.93
C LEU A 157 -24.75 -4.50 23.80
N GLU A 158 -25.49 -4.41 24.89
CA GLU A 158 -26.92 -4.75 24.89
C GLU A 158 -27.71 -3.84 23.95
N GLY A 159 -28.79 -4.39 23.40
CA GLY A 159 -29.79 -3.68 22.61
C GLY A 159 -31.17 -4.00 23.16
N SER A 160 -32.01 -4.66 22.34
CA SER A 160 -33.20 -5.35 22.85
C SER A 160 -32.87 -6.73 23.40
N ALA A 161 -31.74 -7.32 22.99
CA ALA A 161 -31.18 -8.53 23.58
C ALA A 161 -30.34 -8.18 24.83
N THR A 162 -30.47 -8.99 25.90
CA THR A 162 -29.78 -8.79 27.18
C THR A 162 -28.61 -9.76 27.37
N ALA A 163 -27.55 -9.30 28.04
CA ALA A 163 -26.35 -10.09 28.29
C ALA A 163 -26.65 -11.22 29.29
N ASN A 164 -26.05 -12.37 29.04
CA ASN A 164 -26.22 -13.65 29.75
C ASN A 164 -27.56 -14.37 29.54
N ASP A 165 -28.60 -13.67 29.08
CA ASP A 165 -29.88 -14.29 28.70
C ASP A 165 -29.91 -14.61 27.19
N ASP A 166 -29.53 -13.65 26.35
CA ASP A 166 -29.58 -13.75 24.89
C ASP A 166 -28.21 -13.98 24.23
N PHE A 167 -27.13 -13.47 24.84
CA PHE A 167 -25.75 -13.68 24.38
C PHE A 167 -24.77 -13.67 25.55
N MET A 168 -23.64 -14.37 25.42
CA MET A 168 -22.56 -14.26 26.41
C MET A 168 -21.72 -13.01 26.11
N PRO A 169 -21.63 -12.03 27.03
CA PRO A 169 -20.89 -10.80 26.76
C PRO A 169 -19.39 -11.09 26.64
N ILE A 170 -18.75 -10.42 25.69
CA ILE A 170 -17.30 -10.44 25.51
C ILE A 170 -16.73 -9.03 25.63
N ASP A 171 -15.49 -8.95 26.10
CA ASP A 171 -14.65 -7.77 26.04
C ASP A 171 -13.19 -8.25 25.92
N GLU A 172 -12.72 -8.36 24.69
CA GLU A 172 -11.42 -9.00 24.39
C GLU A 172 -10.64 -8.26 23.30
N LYS A 173 -9.37 -8.64 23.16
CA LYS A 173 -8.46 -8.04 22.18
C LYS A 173 -8.40 -8.90 20.94
N LEU A 174 -8.82 -8.35 19.80
CA LEU A 174 -8.67 -8.98 18.49
C LEU A 174 -7.33 -8.58 17.87
N ILE A 175 -6.45 -9.56 17.62
CA ILE A 175 -5.11 -9.35 17.10
C ILE A 175 -5.05 -9.84 15.65
N PHE A 176 -4.52 -8.99 14.77
CA PHE A 176 -4.14 -9.32 13.40
C PHE A 176 -2.62 -9.46 13.34
N LYS A 177 -2.13 -10.62 12.93
CA LYS A 177 -0.71 -10.82 12.64
C LYS A 177 -0.28 -10.01 11.41
N ASP A 178 1.02 -9.84 11.27
CA ASP A 178 1.61 -9.27 10.06
C ASP A 178 1.10 -10.00 8.80
N GLY A 179 0.69 -9.24 7.78
CA GLY A 179 0.08 -9.75 6.55
C GLY A 179 -1.34 -10.31 6.69
N GLN A 180 -1.89 -10.44 7.90
CA GLN A 180 -3.25 -10.97 8.10
C GLN A 180 -4.30 -9.93 7.70
N THR A 181 -5.21 -10.30 6.79
CA THR A 181 -6.22 -9.39 6.23
C THR A 181 -7.64 -9.63 6.77
N GLU A 182 -7.88 -10.72 7.48
CA GLU A 182 -9.17 -11.03 8.10
C GLU A 182 -8.99 -11.78 9.42
N ALA A 183 -9.92 -11.57 10.35
CA ALA A 183 -10.02 -12.32 11.60
C ALA A 183 -11.49 -12.59 11.94
N SER A 184 -11.75 -13.77 12.52
CA SER A 184 -13.06 -14.17 12.98
C SER A 184 -13.19 -13.98 14.49
N LEU A 185 -14.36 -13.55 14.92
CA LEU A 185 -14.76 -13.36 16.30
C LEU A 185 -15.98 -14.22 16.57
N HIS A 186 -15.96 -15.02 17.63
CA HIS A 186 -17.09 -15.88 17.99
C HIS A 186 -17.74 -15.37 19.28
N ILE A 187 -19.05 -15.13 19.23
CA ILE A 187 -19.83 -14.70 20.39
C ILE A 187 -20.72 -15.89 20.81
N PRO A 188 -20.49 -16.49 21.98
CA PRO A 188 -21.30 -17.62 22.43
C PRO A 188 -22.76 -17.21 22.66
N LEU A 189 -23.68 -18.09 22.28
CA LEU A 189 -25.11 -17.91 22.44
C LEU A 189 -25.66 -18.97 23.41
N PRO A 190 -26.45 -18.59 24.43
CA PRO A 190 -27.13 -19.55 25.29
C PRO A 190 -28.03 -20.49 24.49
N MET A 191 -28.14 -21.75 24.93
CA MET A 191 -29.08 -22.72 24.34
C MET A 191 -30.53 -22.52 24.80
N SER A 192 -30.77 -21.64 25.78
CA SER A 192 -32.08 -21.40 26.38
C SER A 192 -32.63 -20.00 26.10
N ARG A 193 -32.23 -19.40 24.97
CA ARG A 193 -32.71 -18.08 24.55
C ARG A 193 -34.21 -18.10 24.36
N GLN A 194 -34.85 -16.96 24.63
CA GLN A 194 -36.28 -16.82 24.37
C GLN A 194 -36.50 -16.67 22.85
N ASP A 195 -37.43 -17.45 22.32
CA ASP A 195 -37.86 -17.39 20.91
C ASP A 195 -38.59 -16.06 20.65
N SER A 196 -37.81 -15.03 20.33
CA SER A 196 -38.26 -13.71 19.94
C SER A 196 -37.15 -12.95 19.23
N VAL A 197 -37.50 -12.17 18.20
CA VAL A 197 -36.51 -11.37 17.48
C VAL A 197 -35.97 -10.23 18.35
N CYS A 198 -34.68 -10.27 18.64
CA CYS A 198 -33.98 -9.25 19.41
C CYS A 198 -32.60 -8.93 18.80
N GLU A 199 -32.01 -7.81 19.21
CA GLU A 199 -30.75 -7.33 18.65
C GLU A 199 -29.79 -6.90 19.76
N PHE A 200 -28.50 -7.20 19.56
CA PHE A 200 -27.40 -6.58 20.29
C PHE A 200 -26.38 -6.00 19.32
N TYR A 201 -25.40 -5.28 19.85
CA TYR A 201 -24.36 -4.64 19.05
C TYR A 201 -22.98 -5.16 19.43
N VAL A 202 -22.06 -5.11 18.47
CA VAL A 202 -20.65 -5.42 18.70
C VAL A 202 -19.84 -4.26 18.17
N GLU A 203 -18.96 -3.71 18.99
CA GLU A 203 -18.12 -2.58 18.61
C GLU A 203 -16.63 -2.85 18.78
N MET A 204 -15.85 -2.26 17.88
CA MET A 204 -14.39 -2.18 17.94
C MET A 204 -13.98 -0.87 18.60
N TYR A 205 -13.00 -0.91 19.50
CA TYR A 205 -12.52 0.26 20.23
C TYR A 205 -11.02 0.17 20.52
N SER A 206 -10.39 1.33 20.81
CA SER A 206 -8.96 1.41 21.16
C SER A 206 -8.02 0.64 20.20
N PRO A 207 -7.97 1.00 18.89
CA PRO A 207 -7.03 0.37 17.98
C PRO A 207 -5.57 0.67 18.37
N GLU A 208 -4.69 -0.31 18.22
CA GLU A 208 -3.26 -0.24 18.52
C GLU A 208 -2.43 -0.70 17.30
N GLY A 209 -1.16 -0.29 17.24
CA GLY A 209 -0.26 -0.62 16.13
C GLY A 209 -0.47 0.25 14.88
N GLY A 210 -1.00 1.47 15.04
CA GLY A 210 -1.21 2.42 13.93
C GLY A 210 -2.45 2.15 13.08
N VAL A 211 -3.11 1.00 13.25
CA VAL A 211 -4.39 0.70 12.58
C VAL A 211 -5.48 1.68 12.99
N THR A 212 -6.47 1.89 12.12
CA THR A 212 -7.67 2.67 12.47
C THR A 212 -8.93 1.84 12.27
N CYS A 213 -9.98 2.12 13.04
CA CYS A 213 -11.31 1.58 12.77
C CYS A 213 -12.08 2.54 11.85
N SER A 214 -12.81 2.00 10.87
CA SER A 214 -13.63 2.84 9.99
C SER A 214 -14.66 3.64 10.78
N LYS A 215 -14.65 4.98 10.66
CA LYS A 215 -15.56 5.91 11.37
C LYS A 215 -17.07 5.66 11.14
N ASN A 216 -17.43 4.83 10.16
CA ASN A 216 -18.82 4.45 9.82
C ASN A 216 -19.09 2.94 10.04
N GLY A 217 -18.22 2.23 10.76
CA GLY A 217 -18.25 0.77 10.91
C GLY A 217 -17.42 0.24 12.07
N ASP A 218 -17.28 1.03 13.14
CA ASP A 218 -16.82 0.54 14.44
C ASP A 218 -17.84 -0.40 15.07
N ARG A 219 -19.13 -0.26 14.75
CA ARG A 219 -20.22 -1.12 15.26
C ARG A 219 -20.94 -1.92 14.17
N CYS A 220 -21.29 -3.17 14.46
CA CYS A 220 -22.27 -3.96 13.71
C CYS A 220 -23.45 -4.36 14.61
N THR A 221 -24.57 -4.71 13.97
CA THR A 221 -25.76 -5.25 14.62
C THR A 221 -25.79 -6.76 14.46
N VAL A 222 -26.15 -7.48 15.52
CA VAL A 222 -26.47 -8.89 15.48
C VAL A 222 -27.94 -9.06 15.82
N THR A 223 -28.70 -9.64 14.89
CA THR A 223 -30.10 -10.01 15.09
C THR A 223 -30.16 -11.48 15.45
N LEU A 224 -30.84 -11.78 16.56
CA LEU A 224 -31.13 -13.14 17.02
C LEU A 224 -32.58 -13.48 16.71
N GLY A 225 -32.82 -14.75 16.39
CA GLY A 225 -34.14 -15.29 16.05
C GLY A 225 -34.42 -15.30 14.55
N ASP A 226 -35.38 -16.12 14.14
CA ASP A 226 -35.77 -16.26 12.74
C ASP A 226 -36.47 -14.99 12.23
N THR A 227 -35.94 -14.42 11.15
CA THR A 227 -36.68 -13.46 10.33
C THR A 227 -37.49 -14.26 9.32
N GLU A 228 -38.76 -14.53 9.60
CA GLU A 228 -39.70 -15.09 8.60
C GLU A 228 -39.66 -14.31 7.26
#